data_AF-A0A1Q9HE73-F1
#
_entry.id   AF-A0A1Q9HE73-F1
#
_cell.length_a   1.000
_cell.length_b   1.000
_cell.length_c   1.000
_cell.angle_alpha   90.00
_cell.angle_beta   90.00
_cell.angle_gamma   90.00
#
_symmetry.space_group_name_H-M   'P 1'
#
loop_
_entity.id
_entity.type
_entity.pdbx_description
1 polymer ?
#
loop_
_entity_poly.entity_id
_entity_poly.type
_entity_poly.pdbx_seq_one_letter_code
_entity_poly.pdbx_strand_id
1 'polypeptide(L)'
;MIISDYQGVQLPISFCKTISNLLRHHVVPDDAQRLVFNFRDPTYYRTRVGLHPVEIQLSRDNEQSPWSLVFIASFSYQSDSAQSLDVELYFHLRNHWCYQPDAGTADLLQPAVLELFNTWCTALERHLNRRAFSDIQLSQIR
;
A
#
# COMPACT_ATOMS: atom_id res chain seq x y z
N MET A 1 11.42 10.72 -5.05
CA MET A 1 10.65 10.34 -6.24
C MET A 1 10.27 8.88 -6.11
N ILE A 2 9.06 8.47 -6.49
CA ILE A 2 8.62 7.07 -6.49
C ILE A 2 8.79 6.48 -7.90
N ILE A 3 9.36 5.28 -8.01
CA ILE A 3 9.44 4.53 -9.27
C ILE A 3 8.03 4.13 -9.71
N SER A 4 7.70 4.32 -11.00
CA SER A 4 6.39 3.97 -11.56
C SER A 4 6.38 2.66 -12.36
N ASP A 5 7.51 2.23 -12.90
CA ASP A 5 7.61 1.04 -13.73
C ASP A 5 8.30 -0.10 -12.98
N TYR A 6 7.61 -1.23 -12.91
CA TYR A 6 8.09 -2.47 -12.33
C TYR A 6 8.02 -3.54 -13.42
N GLN A 7 8.74 -3.39 -14.52
CA GLN A 7 8.88 -4.41 -15.57
C GLN A 7 7.54 -4.96 -16.07
N GLY A 8 6.60 -4.06 -16.40
CA GLY A 8 5.27 -4.42 -16.92
C GLY A 8 4.12 -4.11 -15.98
N VAL A 9 4.37 -3.97 -14.67
CA VAL A 9 3.40 -3.39 -13.75
C VAL A 9 3.65 -1.88 -13.65
N GLN A 10 2.72 -1.09 -14.18
CA GLN A 10 2.78 0.37 -14.13
C GLN A 10 1.93 0.91 -12.98
N LEU A 11 2.56 1.60 -12.03
CA LEU A 11 1.83 2.39 -11.05
C LEU A 11 1.27 3.66 -11.71
N PRO A 12 0.00 4.03 -11.42
CA PRO A 12 -0.55 5.29 -11.87
C PRO A 12 0.33 6.48 -11.44
N ILE A 13 0.66 7.36 -12.39
CA ILE A 13 1.55 8.51 -12.12
C ILE A 13 0.94 9.45 -11.05
N SER A 14 -0.39 9.56 -11.01
CA SER A 14 -1.13 10.31 -9.98
C SER A 14 -0.90 9.71 -8.59
N PHE A 15 -1.01 8.38 -8.47
CA PHE A 15 -0.73 7.64 -7.24
C PHE A 15 0.72 7.83 -6.78
N CYS A 16 1.70 7.70 -7.68
CA CYS A 16 3.12 7.97 -7.37
C CYS A 16 3.35 9.39 -6.83
N LYS A 17 2.65 10.40 -7.39
CA LYS A 17 2.68 11.79 -6.90
C LYS A 17 2.04 11.90 -5.52
N THR A 18 0.90 11.24 -5.29
CA THR A 18 0.21 11.21 -3.99
C THR A 18 1.11 10.63 -2.90
N ILE A 19 1.74 9.46 -3.14
CA ILE A 19 2.70 8.87 -2.18
C ILE A 19 3.94 9.75 -2.01
N SER A 20 4.49 10.31 -3.10
CA SER A 20 5.62 11.25 -3.02
C SER A 20 5.29 12.48 -2.16
N ASN A 21 4.07 13.00 -2.27
CA ASN A 21 3.62 14.13 -1.47
C ASN A 21 3.49 13.73 0.00
N LEU A 22 2.91 12.56 0.32
CA LEU A 22 2.83 12.06 1.70
C LEU A 22 4.22 11.93 2.34
N LEU A 23 5.20 11.38 1.62
CA LEU A 23 6.58 11.29 2.10
C LEU A 23 7.18 12.65 2.48
N ARG A 24 6.93 13.70 1.67
CA ARG A 24 7.45 15.05 1.96
C ARG A 24 6.87 15.69 3.22
N HIS A 25 5.72 15.21 3.70
CA HIS A 25 5.11 15.69 4.95
C HIS A 25 5.65 14.96 6.19
N HIS A 26 6.56 14.01 6.02
CA HIS A 26 7.19 13.27 7.11
C HIS A 26 8.68 13.56 7.16
N VAL A 27 9.25 13.52 8.37
CA VAL A 27 10.70 13.56 8.56
C VAL A 27 11.23 12.16 8.28
N VAL A 28 12.02 12.02 7.22
CA VAL A 28 12.64 10.76 6.82
C VAL A 28 14.13 10.88 7.08
N PRO A 29 14.75 9.98 7.88
CA PRO A 29 16.18 9.95 8.06
C PRO A 29 16.93 9.76 6.75
N ASP A 30 18.07 10.43 6.58
CA ASP A 30 18.84 10.39 5.34
C ASP A 30 19.28 8.96 5.00
N ASP A 31 19.63 8.17 6.02
CA ASP A 31 20.05 6.77 5.92
C ASP A 31 18.89 5.77 5.77
N ALA A 32 17.63 6.23 5.80
CA ALA A 32 16.48 5.34 5.70
C ALA A 32 16.46 4.66 4.31
N GLN A 33 16.58 3.34 4.29
CA GLN A 33 16.48 2.53 3.07
C GLN A 33 15.16 1.78 2.94
N ARG A 34 14.41 1.66 4.04
CA ARG A 34 13.12 0.98 4.07
C ARG A 34 12.16 1.75 4.95
N LEU A 35 10.99 2.01 4.41
CA LEU A 35 9.93 2.75 5.08
C LEU A 35 8.62 2.00 4.96
N VAL A 36 7.73 2.19 5.92
CA VAL A 36 6.39 1.63 5.91
C VAL A 36 5.40 2.72 6.25
N PHE A 37 4.47 2.98 5.34
CA PHE A 37 3.26 3.73 5.64
C PHE A 37 2.20 2.81 6.22
N ASN A 38 1.56 3.26 7.29
CA ASN A 38 0.36 2.66 7.85
C ASN A 38 -0.78 3.68 7.75
N PHE A 39 -1.85 3.32 7.04
CA PHE A 39 -3.07 4.11 6.90
C PHE A 39 -4.19 3.45 7.68
N ARG A 40 -4.76 4.16 8.65
CA ARG A 40 -5.70 3.60 9.62
C ARG A 40 -6.87 4.54 9.85
N ASP A 41 -8.03 3.93 10.08
CA ASP A 41 -9.16 4.57 10.73
C ASP A 41 -9.43 3.81 12.03
N PRO A 42 -9.11 4.38 13.21
CA PRO A 42 -9.33 3.73 14.50
C PRO A 42 -10.79 3.27 14.72
N THR A 43 -11.77 3.87 14.03
CA THR A 43 -13.16 3.44 14.15
C THR A 43 -13.38 2.04 13.58
N TYR A 44 -12.67 1.68 12.50
CA TYR A 44 -12.79 0.37 11.84
C TYR A 44 -12.47 -0.79 12.81
N TYR A 45 -11.45 -0.64 13.66
CA TYR A 45 -11.06 -1.68 14.63
C TYR A 45 -12.14 -1.97 15.67
N ARG A 46 -13.05 -1.02 15.91
CA ARG A 46 -14.15 -1.17 16.87
C ARG A 46 -15.45 -1.59 16.19
N THR A 47 -15.75 -1.03 15.03
CA THR A 47 -17.05 -1.19 14.35
C THR A 47 -17.04 -2.26 13.28
N ARG A 48 -15.85 -2.63 12.77
CA ARG A 48 -15.63 -3.45 11.56
C ARG A 48 -16.26 -2.87 10.30
N VAL A 49 -16.59 -1.58 10.33
CA VAL A 49 -17.23 -0.85 9.23
C VAL A 49 -16.38 0.37 8.92
N GLY A 50 -16.18 0.64 7.64
CA GLY A 50 -15.41 1.78 7.16
C GLY A 50 -14.20 1.37 6.33
N LEU A 51 -13.16 2.19 6.34
CA LEU A 51 -11.98 1.94 5.54
C LEU A 51 -11.10 0.87 6.18
N HIS A 52 -10.74 -0.12 5.38
CA HIS A 52 -9.80 -1.17 5.77
C HIS A 52 -8.41 -0.55 5.95
N PRO A 53 -7.68 -0.92 7.01
CA PRO A 53 -6.30 -0.51 7.20
C PRO A 53 -5.45 -0.92 6.00
N VAL A 54 -4.50 -0.06 5.65
CA VAL A 54 -3.58 -0.28 4.53
C VAL A 54 -2.14 -0.12 5.00
N GLU A 55 -1.27 -0.99 4.52
CA GLU A 55 0.17 -0.86 4.65
C GLU A 55 0.83 -0.74 3.28
N ILE A 56 1.79 0.19 3.15
CA ILE A 56 2.63 0.33 1.96
C ILE A 56 4.08 0.34 2.39
N GLN A 57 4.86 -0.63 1.92
CA GLN A 57 6.30 -0.63 2.13
C GLN A 57 7.02 0.01 0.94
N LEU A 58 7.99 0.86 1.24
CA LEU A 58 8.90 1.47 0.29
C LEU A 58 10.34 1.05 0.61
N SER A 59 11.18 0.97 -0.42
CA SER A 59 12.62 0.78 -0.27
C SER A 59 13.43 1.59 -1.28
N ARG A 60 14.70 1.87 -0.96
CA ARG A 60 15.67 2.45 -1.89
C ARG A 60 17.06 1.88 -1.58
N ASP A 61 17.91 1.77 -2.59
CA ASP A 61 19.23 1.16 -2.43
C ASP A 61 20.20 2.08 -1.69
N ASN A 62 20.09 3.39 -1.90
CA ASN A 62 20.87 4.42 -1.21
C ASN A 62 20.10 5.76 -1.20
N GLU A 63 20.68 6.80 -0.60
CA GLU A 63 20.01 8.08 -0.38
C GLU A 63 19.64 8.80 -1.69
N GLN A 64 20.42 8.58 -2.76
CA GLN A 64 20.21 9.19 -4.07
C GLN A 64 19.24 8.38 -4.95
N SER A 65 18.98 7.12 -4.61
CA SER A 65 18.04 6.27 -5.33
C SER A 65 16.59 6.73 -5.13
N PRO A 66 15.76 6.65 -6.19
CA PRO A 66 14.32 6.82 -6.02
C PRO A 66 13.75 5.72 -5.11
N TRP A 67 12.65 6.05 -4.43
CA TRP A 67 11.89 5.09 -3.64
C TRP A 67 11.15 4.14 -4.57
N SER A 68 11.32 2.85 -4.33
CA SER A 68 10.59 1.75 -4.93
C SER A 68 9.47 1.32 -3.99
N LEU A 69 8.28 1.07 -4.52
CA LEU A 69 7.20 0.48 -3.75
C LEU A 69 7.38 -1.04 -3.76
N VAL A 70 7.55 -1.63 -2.57
CA VAL A 70 7.81 -3.06 -2.40
C VAL A 70 6.49 -3.82 -2.46
N PHE A 71 5.58 -3.50 -1.55
CA PHE A 71 4.26 -4.10 -1.50
C PHE A 71 3.20 -3.10 -1.05
N ILE A 72 1.95 -3.45 -1.35
CA ILE A 72 0.75 -2.85 -0.78
C ILE A 72 -0.14 -3.94 -0.20
N ALA A 73 -0.65 -3.75 1.01
CA ALA A 73 -1.55 -4.68 1.67
C ALA A 73 -2.76 -3.95 2.27
N SER A 74 -3.96 -4.49 2.10
CA SER A 74 -5.13 -4.14 2.93
C SER A 74 -5.42 -5.26 3.92
N PHE A 75 -6.04 -4.89 5.04
CA PHE A 75 -6.33 -5.81 6.13
C PHE A 75 -7.79 -5.69 6.54
N SER A 76 -8.43 -6.83 6.81
CA SER A 76 -9.82 -6.86 7.26
C SER A 76 -10.06 -7.96 8.28
N TYR A 77 -11.18 -7.86 9.00
CA TYR A 77 -11.69 -8.97 9.79
C TYR A 77 -12.34 -9.99 8.85
N GLN A 78 -11.72 -11.16 8.69
CA GLN A 78 -12.16 -12.19 7.73
C GLN A 78 -13.51 -12.84 8.08
N SER A 79 -14.03 -12.61 9.29
CA SER A 79 -15.35 -13.04 9.73
C SER A 79 -15.84 -12.22 10.92
N ASP A 80 -17.14 -12.31 11.24
CA ASP A 80 -17.72 -11.67 12.43
C ASP A 80 -17.12 -12.17 13.74
N SER A 81 -16.56 -13.39 13.76
CA SER A 81 -15.91 -13.97 14.94
C SER A 81 -14.41 -13.68 15.02
N ALA A 82 -13.79 -13.16 13.96
CA ALA A 82 -12.35 -12.87 13.92
C ALA A 82 -11.97 -11.89 15.03
N GLN A 83 -10.91 -12.19 15.80
CA GLN A 83 -10.43 -11.33 16.90
C GLN A 83 -9.32 -10.36 16.46
N SER A 84 -8.72 -10.63 15.31
CA SER A 84 -7.65 -9.84 14.72
C SER A 84 -7.93 -9.60 13.25
N LEU A 85 -7.24 -8.60 12.71
CA LEU A 85 -7.16 -8.41 11.27
C LEU A 85 -6.26 -9.48 10.65
N ASP A 86 -6.59 -9.85 9.42
CA ASP A 86 -5.74 -10.62 8.54
C ASP A 86 -5.60 -9.90 7.20
N VAL A 87 -4.62 -10.32 6.40
CA VAL A 87 -4.44 -9.82 5.03
C VAL A 87 -5.71 -10.07 4.24
N GLU A 88 -6.27 -9.01 3.69
CA GLU A 88 -7.39 -9.08 2.76
C GLU A 88 -6.88 -9.16 1.33
N LEU A 89 -5.98 -8.26 0.96
CA LEU A 89 -5.43 -8.19 -0.40
C LEU A 89 -4.00 -7.70 -0.33
N TYR A 90 -3.11 -8.39 -1.02
CA TYR A 90 -1.68 -8.11 -1.00
C TYR A 90 -1.13 -8.06 -2.43
N PHE A 91 -0.33 -7.05 -2.73
CA PHE A 91 0.35 -6.88 -4.02
C PHE A 91 1.84 -6.69 -3.80
N HIS A 92 2.68 -7.56 -4.38
CA HIS A 92 4.12 -7.44 -4.38
C HIS A 92 4.64 -7.01 -5.75
N LEU A 93 4.99 -5.74 -5.89
CA LEU A 93 5.27 -5.16 -7.21
C LEU A 93 6.54 -5.72 -7.83
N ARG A 94 7.62 -5.86 -7.05
CA ARG A 94 8.93 -6.30 -7.61
C ARG A 94 8.96 -7.76 -8.09
N ASN A 95 8.09 -8.59 -7.52
CA ASN A 95 8.05 -10.03 -7.78
C ASN A 95 6.79 -10.43 -8.55
N HIS A 96 6.01 -9.44 -9.01
CA HIS A 96 4.79 -9.60 -9.80
C HIS A 96 3.80 -10.64 -9.27
N TRP A 97 3.52 -10.63 -7.97
CA TRP A 97 2.48 -11.50 -7.43
C TRP A 97 1.53 -10.76 -6.52
N CYS A 98 0.30 -11.24 -6.46
CA CYS A 98 -0.69 -10.82 -5.48
C CYS A 98 -1.20 -12.01 -4.68
N TYR A 99 -1.85 -11.74 -3.56
CA TYR A 99 -2.50 -12.75 -2.73
C TYR A 99 -3.81 -12.23 -2.16
N GLN A 100 -4.82 -13.10 -2.17
CA GLN A 100 -6.09 -12.92 -1.49
C GLN A 100 -6.44 -14.26 -0.79
N PRO A 101 -6.93 -14.28 0.46
CA PRO A 101 -7.12 -15.52 1.21
C PRO A 101 -7.97 -16.61 0.53
N ASP A 102 -9.02 -16.21 -0.18
CA ASP A 102 -9.96 -17.11 -0.88
C ASP A 102 -9.49 -17.53 -2.28
N ALA A 103 -8.71 -16.69 -2.97
CA ALA A 103 -8.23 -16.93 -4.31
C ALA A 103 -6.79 -17.50 -4.37
N GLY A 104 -6.03 -17.40 -3.27
CA GLY A 104 -4.62 -17.75 -3.23
C GLY A 104 -3.73 -16.73 -3.92
N THR A 105 -2.58 -17.18 -4.43
CA THR A 105 -1.61 -16.33 -5.13
C THR A 105 -1.87 -16.28 -6.63
N ALA A 106 -1.73 -15.10 -7.24
CA ALA A 106 -1.78 -14.95 -8.70
C ALA A 106 -0.64 -14.06 -9.20
N ASP A 107 -0.31 -14.21 -10.48
CA ASP A 107 0.65 -13.34 -11.17
C ASP A 107 0.01 -11.97 -11.42
N LEU A 108 0.68 -10.92 -10.95
CA LEU A 108 0.23 -9.54 -11.04
C LEU A 108 0.12 -9.04 -12.47
N LEU A 109 0.85 -9.65 -13.43
CA LEU A 109 0.80 -9.30 -14.85
C LEU A 109 -0.42 -9.88 -15.58
N GLN A 110 -1.21 -10.75 -14.94
CA GLN A 110 -2.46 -11.21 -15.54
C GLN A 110 -3.42 -10.01 -15.72
N PRO A 111 -4.09 -9.85 -16.89
CA PRO A 111 -4.88 -8.66 -17.18
C PRO A 111 -5.93 -8.32 -16.12
N ALA A 112 -6.68 -9.30 -15.63
CA ALA A 112 -7.69 -9.09 -14.58
C ALA A 112 -7.08 -8.66 -13.24
N VAL A 113 -5.88 -9.17 -12.92
CA VAL A 113 -5.16 -8.82 -11.68
C VAL A 113 -4.57 -7.41 -11.79
N LEU A 114 -4.02 -7.04 -12.95
CA LEU A 114 -3.59 -5.67 -13.24
C LEU A 114 -4.76 -4.67 -13.14
N GLU A 115 -5.92 -5.02 -13.66
CA GLU A 115 -7.12 -4.18 -13.58
C GLU A 115 -7.56 -3.99 -12.13
N LEU A 116 -7.59 -5.07 -11.35
CA LEU A 116 -7.87 -5.01 -9.91
C LEU A 116 -6.87 -4.11 -9.19
N PHE A 117 -5.57 -4.31 -9.42
CA PHE A 117 -4.51 -3.51 -8.82
C PHE A 117 -4.63 -2.01 -9.13
N ASN A 118 -4.88 -1.66 -10.40
CA ASN A 118 -5.05 -0.27 -10.82
C ASN A 118 -6.31 0.37 -10.22
N THR A 119 -7.40 -0.39 -10.16
CA THR A 119 -8.66 0.04 -9.53
C THR A 119 -8.44 0.29 -8.04
N TRP A 120 -7.73 -0.61 -7.37
CA TRP A 120 -7.39 -0.49 -5.96
C TRP A 120 -6.51 0.75 -5.70
N CYS A 121 -5.46 0.98 -6.49
CA CYS A 121 -4.61 2.17 -6.37
C CYS A 121 -5.42 3.46 -6.54
N THR A 122 -6.33 3.50 -7.50
CA THR A 122 -7.22 4.64 -7.75
C THR A 122 -8.17 4.88 -6.58
N ALA A 123 -8.71 3.82 -5.98
CA ALA A 123 -9.58 3.92 -4.82
C ALA A 123 -8.82 4.47 -3.61
N LEU A 124 -7.65 3.91 -3.30
CA LEU A 124 -6.80 4.41 -2.22
C LEU A 124 -6.41 5.87 -2.44
N GLU A 125 -5.97 6.22 -3.66
CA GLU A 125 -5.63 7.61 -4.01
C GLU A 125 -6.78 8.57 -3.66
N ARG A 126 -8.01 8.20 -4.04
CA ARG A 126 -9.20 9.00 -3.74
C ARG A 126 -9.44 9.14 -2.25
N HIS A 127 -9.24 8.09 -1.46
CA HIS A 127 -9.37 8.14 0.00
C HIS A 127 -8.31 9.06 0.64
N LEU A 128 -7.07 8.98 0.18
CA LEU A 128 -5.97 9.84 0.64
C LEU A 128 -6.24 11.31 0.31
N ASN A 129 -6.66 11.61 -0.93
CA ASN A 129 -6.98 12.96 -1.36
C ASN A 129 -8.16 13.58 -0.60
N ARG A 130 -9.10 12.75 -0.13
CA ARG A 130 -10.22 13.16 0.73
C ARG A 130 -9.86 13.20 2.22
N ARG A 131 -8.61 12.89 2.59
CA ARG A 131 -8.16 12.75 3.99
C ARG A 131 -9.06 11.82 4.80
N ALA A 132 -9.46 10.70 4.19
CA ALA A 132 -10.43 9.79 4.78
C ALA A 132 -9.84 8.90 5.88
N PHE A 133 -8.52 8.69 5.89
CA PHE A 133 -7.81 8.06 7.00
C PHE A 133 -7.50 9.12 8.07
N SER A 134 -7.84 8.82 9.32
CA SER A 134 -7.63 9.71 10.46
C SER A 134 -6.27 9.52 11.12
N ASP A 135 -5.60 8.39 10.87
CA ASP A 135 -4.27 8.07 11.37
C ASP A 135 -3.39 7.59 10.20
N ILE A 136 -2.36 8.37 9.86
CA ILE A 136 -1.35 8.04 8.86
C ILE A 136 0.01 8.12 9.52
N GLN A 137 0.72 7.00 9.57
CA GLN A 137 2.03 6.90 10.20
C GLN A 137 3.08 6.46 9.19
N LEU A 138 4.28 6.98 9.34
CA LEU A 138 5.46 6.55 8.60
C LEU A 138 6.51 6.05 9.59
N SER A 139 6.99 4.83 9.37
CA SER A 139 8.00 4.18 10.21
C SER A 139 9.18 3.73 9.36
N GLN A 140 10.39 3.91 9.86
CA GLN A 140 11.58 3.24 9.31
C GLN A 140 11.65 1.82 9.85
N ILE A 141 11.94 0.86 8.96
CA ILE A 141 12.15 -0.54 9.33
C ILE A 141 13.60 -0.95 9.01
N ARG A 142 14.14 -1.87 9.79
CA ARG A 142 15.53 -2.35 9.65
C ARG A 142 15.61 -3.51 8.66
#